data_AF-A0A4Y8C871-F1
#
_entry.id   AF-A0A4Y8C871-F1
#
_cell.length_a   1.000
_cell.length_b   1.000
_cell.length_c   1.000
_cell.angle_alpha   90.00
_cell.angle_beta   90.00
_cell.angle_gamma   90.00
#
_symmetry.space_group_name_H-M   'P 1'
#
loop_
_entity.id
_entity.type
_entity.pdbx_description
1 polymer ?
#
loop_
_entity_poly.entity_id
_entity_poly.type
_entity_poly.pdbx_seq_one_letter_code
_entity_poly.pdbx_strand_id
1 'polypeptide(L)'
;VFDFIKDKLKKEELLSLYANKIEDIFATFYRQINFTCFERRLHAQENELSTEEINKIWMEESQKMFQDSVKLTKNYASWWSYIPHFIHSPFYCYAYAYA
;
A
#
# COMPACT_ATOMS: atom_id res chain seq x y z
N VAL A 1 -5.48 -6.13 -23.45
CA VAL A 1 -4.39 -7.15 -23.57
C VAL A 1 -4.63 -8.32 -22.64
N PHE A 2 -4.75 -8.11 -21.32
CA PHE A 2 -5.04 -9.17 -20.34
C PHE A 2 -6.22 -10.07 -20.75
N ASP A 3 -7.39 -9.49 -21.03
CA ASP A 3 -8.59 -10.25 -21.40
C ASP A 3 -8.44 -11.08 -22.68
N PHE A 4 -7.60 -10.61 -23.61
CA PHE A 4 -7.36 -11.33 -24.85
C PHE A 4 -6.41 -12.54 -24.65
N ILE A 5 -5.47 -12.42 -23.72
CA ILE A 5 -4.46 -13.45 -23.47
C ILE A 5 -5.03 -14.55 -22.57
N LYS A 6 -5.83 -14.20 -21.55
CA LYS A 6 -6.30 -15.16 -20.54
C LYS A 6 -7.03 -16.36 -21.13
N ASP A 7 -7.81 -16.15 -22.20
CA ASP A 7 -8.63 -17.20 -22.83
C ASP A 7 -7.81 -18.17 -23.70
N LYS A 8 -6.52 -17.90 -23.92
CA LYS A 8 -5.63 -18.67 -24.80
C LYS A 8 -4.54 -19.44 -24.06
N LEU A 9 -4.44 -19.28 -22.75
CA LEU A 9 -3.38 -19.85 -21.93
C LEU A 9 -3.75 -21.22 -21.34
N LYS A 10 -2.73 -22.04 -21.09
CA LYS A 10 -2.89 -23.26 -20.29
C LYS A 10 -3.07 -22.90 -18.81
N LYS A 11 -3.60 -23.83 -18.02
CA LYS A 11 -3.95 -23.62 -16.60
C LYS A 11 -2.81 -23.03 -15.76
N GLU A 12 -1.58 -23.51 -15.93
CA GLU A 12 -0.40 -23.07 -15.17
C GLU A 12 0.01 -21.62 -15.52
N GLU A 13 0.01 -21.30 -16.81
CA GLU A 13 0.29 -19.95 -17.33
C GLU A 13 -0.81 -18.97 -16.89
N LEU A 14 -2.07 -19.43 -16.91
CA LEU A 14 -3.22 -18.64 -16.47
C LEU A 14 -3.18 -18.34 -14.96
N LEU A 15 -2.78 -19.31 -14.13
CA LEU A 15 -2.59 -19.09 -12.70
C LEU A 15 -1.51 -18.02 -12.45
N SER A 16 -0.39 -18.12 -13.15
CA SER A 16 0.70 -17.14 -13.05
C SER A 16 0.24 -15.75 -13.50
N LEU A 17 -0.53 -15.67 -14.58
CA LEU A 17 -1.10 -14.41 -15.06
C LEU A 17 -2.05 -13.77 -14.03
N TYR A 18 -2.92 -14.55 -13.39
CA TYR A 18 -3.81 -14.04 -12.35
C TYR A 18 -3.06 -13.60 -11.09
N ALA A 19 -2.08 -14.39 -10.64
CA ALA A 19 -1.27 -14.04 -9.47
C ALA A 19 -0.56 -12.70 -9.67
N ASN A 20 0.12 -12.52 -10.81
CA ASN A 20 0.75 -11.24 -11.15
C ASN A 20 -0.26 -10.09 -11.21
N LYS A 21 -1.43 -10.30 -11.82
CA LYS A 21 -2.46 -9.26 -11.90
C LYS A 21 -2.98 -8.84 -10.51
N ILE A 22 -3.16 -9.79 -9.59
CA ILE A 22 -3.57 -9.51 -8.22
C ILE A 22 -2.47 -8.77 -7.47
N GLU A 23 -1.21 -9.19 -7.61
CA GLU A 23 -0.06 -8.53 -7.00
C GLU A 23 0.10 -7.08 -7.51
N ASP A 24 -0.06 -6.86 -8.81
CA ASP A 24 -0.04 -5.53 -9.42
C ASP A 24 -1.15 -4.64 -8.84
N ILE A 25 -2.38 -5.14 -8.76
CA ILE A 25 -3.50 -4.39 -8.16
C ILE A 25 -3.19 -4.07 -6.70
N PHE A 26 -2.63 -5.03 -5.95
CA PHE A 26 -2.26 -4.81 -4.57
C PHE A 26 -1.21 -3.70 -4.41
N ALA A 27 -0.16 -3.72 -5.24
CA ALA A 27 0.94 -2.76 -5.20
C ALA A 27 0.56 -1.36 -5.71
N THR A 28 -0.32 -1.28 -6.70
CA THR A 28 -0.67 -0.01 -7.39
C THR A 28 -1.95 0.63 -6.87
N PHE A 29 -2.84 -0.12 -6.22
CA PHE A 29 -4.09 0.40 -5.69
C PHE A 29 -4.12 0.36 -4.16
N TYR A 30 -4.15 -0.83 -3.55
CA TYR A 30 -4.32 -0.98 -2.10
C TYR A 30 -3.18 -0.35 -1.30
N ARG A 31 -1.93 -0.58 -1.73
CA ARG A 31 -0.76 0.02 -1.10
C ARG A 31 -0.76 1.55 -1.18
N GLN A 32 -1.25 2.12 -2.29
CA GLN A 32 -1.34 3.57 -2.47
C GLN A 32 -2.46 4.19 -1.64
N ILE A 33 -3.58 3.47 -1.47
CA ILE A 33 -4.64 3.85 -0.53
C ILE A 33 -4.11 3.85 0.91
N ASN A 34 -3.37 2.82 1.32
CA ASN A 34 -2.74 2.79 2.65
C ASN A 34 -1.84 4.00 2.88
N PHE A 35 -0.98 4.33 1.91
CA PHE A 35 -0.11 5.51 1.98
C PHE A 35 -0.91 6.80 2.12
N THR A 36 -1.98 6.94 1.34
CA THR A 36 -2.87 8.10 1.41
C THR A 36 -3.59 8.20 2.75
N CYS A 37 -4.09 7.09 3.30
CA CYS A 37 -4.76 7.07 4.61
C CYS A 37 -3.79 7.38 5.75
N PHE A 38 -2.58 6.84 5.70
CA PHE A 38 -1.50 7.17 6.63
C PHE A 38 -1.18 8.66 6.60
N GLU A 39 -0.94 9.21 5.41
CA GLU A 39 -0.60 10.62 5.23
C GLU A 39 -1.72 11.55 5.70
N ARG A 40 -2.98 11.22 5.38
CA ARG A 40 -4.16 11.96 5.88
C ARG A 40 -4.23 11.96 7.41
N ARG A 41 -4.01 10.82 8.07
CA ARG A 41 -4.04 10.75 9.55
C ARG A 41 -2.86 11.49 10.18
N LEU A 42 -1.69 11.41 9.56
CA LEU A 42 -0.48 12.09 10.02
C LEU A 42 -0.65 13.62 9.94
N HIS A 43 -1.10 14.13 8.79
CA HIS A 43 -1.31 15.58 8.60
C HIS A 43 -2.55 16.15 9.32
N ALA A 44 -3.45 15.29 9.81
CA ALA A 44 -4.58 15.71 10.65
C ALA A 44 -4.18 15.97 12.12
N GLN A 45 -2.94 15.65 12.51
CA GLN A 45 -2.44 15.95 13.85
C GLN A 45 -2.06 17.43 13.96
N GLU A 46 -2.51 18.11 15.01
CA GLU A 46 -2.24 19.55 15.21
C GLU A 46 -0.85 19.83 15.83
N ASN A 47 -0.26 18.83 16.48
CA ASN A 47 1.02 18.95 17.19
C ASN A 47 2.14 18.23 16.44
N GLU A 48 3.39 18.58 16.77
CA GLU A 48 4.55 17.80 16.35
C GLU A 48 4.46 16.36 16.89
N LEU A 49 4.77 15.39 16.03
CA LEU A 49 4.71 13.97 16.37
C LEU A 49 6.11 13.42 16.63
N SER A 50 6.23 12.63 17.69
CA SER A 50 7.38 11.75 17.90
C SER A 50 7.43 10.63 16.86
N THR A 51 8.62 10.05 16.68
CA THR A 51 8.81 8.87 15.80
C THR A 51 7.90 7.72 16.21
N GLU A 52 7.69 7.50 17.51
CA GLU A 52 6.82 6.47 18.06
C GLU A 52 5.35 6.68 17.68
N GLU A 53 4.88 7.92 17.66
CA GLU A 53 3.52 8.26 17.23
C GLU A 53 3.33 8.03 15.73
N ILE A 54 4.31 8.44 14.91
CA ILE A 54 4.28 8.19 13.46
C ILE A 54 4.28 6.69 13.19
N ASN A 55 5.17 5.94 13.86
CA ASN A 55 5.24 4.49 13.78
C ASN A 55 3.89 3.84 14.12
N LYS A 56 3.20 4.34 15.15
CA LYS A 56 1.88 3.84 15.55
C LYS A 56 0.83 4.08 14.47
N ILE A 57 0.74 5.29 13.91
CA ILE A 57 -0.20 5.60 12.82
C ILE A 57 0.08 4.70 11.61
N TRP A 58 1.35 4.54 11.24
CA TRP A 58 1.79 3.67 10.15
C TRP A 58 1.36 2.22 10.33
N MET A 59 1.62 1.65 11.51
CA MET A 59 1.25 0.28 11.84
C MET A 59 -0.26 0.09 11.83
N GLU A 60 -1.03 1.04 12.38
CA GLU A 60 -2.49 0.98 12.41
C GLU A 60 -3.10 1.01 10.99
N GLU A 61 -2.68 1.93 10.12
CA GLU A 61 -3.19 1.97 8.74
C GLU A 61 -2.76 0.75 7.93
N SER A 62 -1.49 0.34 8.08
CA SER A 62 -0.99 -0.83 7.36
C SER A 62 -1.68 -2.12 7.80
N GLN A 63 -1.99 -2.26 9.10
CA GLN A 63 -2.73 -3.43 9.60
C GLN A 63 -4.16 -3.49 9.03
N LYS A 64 -4.82 -2.35 8.78
CA LYS A 64 -6.14 -2.33 8.12
C LYS A 64 -6.09 -2.87 6.70
N MET A 65 -5.00 -2.60 5.97
CA MET A 65 -4.82 -3.10 4.60
C MET A 65 -4.67 -4.62 4.56
N PHE A 66 -3.93 -5.21 5.52
CA PHE A 66 -3.65 -6.65 5.53
C PHE A 66 -4.66 -7.47 6.35
N GLN A 67 -5.35 -6.86 7.31
CA GLN A 67 -6.20 -7.54 8.28
C GLN A 67 -5.48 -8.76 8.88
N ASP A 68 -6.13 -9.91 8.94
CA ASP A 68 -5.57 -11.13 9.53
C ASP A 68 -4.65 -11.90 8.56
N SER A 69 -4.47 -11.42 7.32
CA SER A 69 -3.70 -12.13 6.29
C SER A 69 -2.18 -12.02 6.50
N VAL A 70 -1.72 -10.94 7.16
CA VAL A 70 -0.30 -10.71 7.43
C VAL A 70 -0.13 -10.14 8.84
N LYS A 71 0.79 -10.75 9.59
CA LYS A 71 1.23 -10.23 10.89
C LYS A 71 2.40 -9.27 10.69
N LEU A 72 2.15 -7.98 10.89
CA LEU A 72 3.21 -6.96 10.84
C LEU A 72 4.16 -7.12 12.02
N THR A 73 5.46 -7.13 11.74
CA THR A 73 6.50 -7.25 12.78
C THR A 73 6.90 -5.89 13.30
N LYS A 74 7.58 -5.84 14.46
CA LYS A 74 8.09 -4.58 15.04
C LYS A 74 9.00 -3.81 14.08
N ASN A 75 9.76 -4.52 13.24
CA ASN A 75 10.67 -3.91 12.28
C ASN A 75 9.93 -3.19 11.14
N TYR A 76 8.64 -3.46 10.95
CA TYR A 76 7.82 -2.77 9.95
C TYR A 76 7.42 -1.36 10.38
N ALA A 77 7.54 -1.04 11.68
CA ALA A 77 7.04 0.21 12.24
C ALA A 77 7.68 1.47 11.63
N SER A 78 8.95 1.41 11.23
CA SER A 78 9.69 2.53 10.64
C SER A 78 9.65 2.56 9.10
N TRP A 79 8.91 1.66 8.45
CA TRP A 79 8.93 1.53 6.99
C TRP A 79 8.35 2.75 6.26
N TRP A 80 7.53 3.57 6.92
CA TRP A 80 7.10 4.84 6.35
C TRP A 80 8.29 5.76 5.97
N SER A 81 9.41 5.66 6.69
CA SER A 81 10.55 6.57 6.53
C SER A 81 11.31 6.42 5.21
N TYR A 82 11.25 5.25 4.56
CA TYR A 82 11.93 5.04 3.27
C TYR A 82 11.07 5.44 2.06
N ILE A 83 9.80 5.81 2.28
CA ILE A 83 8.86 6.12 1.19
C ILE A 83 9.07 7.60 0.79
N PRO A 84 9.69 7.88 -0.37
CA PRO A 84 10.06 9.25 -0.75
C PRO A 84 8.85 10.16 -0.98
N HIS A 85 7.72 9.58 -1.38
CA HIS A 85 6.52 10.32 -1.75
C HIS A 85 5.96 11.16 -0.60
N PHE A 86 6.11 10.73 0.66
CA PHE A 86 5.64 11.48 1.82
C PHE A 86 6.38 12.82 2.01
N ILE A 87 7.60 12.94 1.48
CA ILE A 87 8.42 14.15 1.65
C ILE A 87 8.47 14.97 0.37
N HIS A 88 8.70 14.31 -0.77
CA HIS A 88 8.95 15.01 -2.02
C HIS A 88 7.68 15.32 -2.82
N SER A 89 6.56 14.66 -2.52
CA SER A 89 5.31 14.80 -3.26
C SER A 89 4.09 14.49 -2.37
N PRO A 90 3.79 15.34 -1.37
CA PRO A 90 2.72 15.04 -0.42
C PRO A 90 1.38 14.82 -1.11
N PHE A 91 0.61 13.83 -0.62
CA PHE A 91 -0.70 13.39 -1.12
C PHE A 91 -0.72 12.88 -2.56
N TYR A 92 0.44 12.67 -3.20
CA TYR A 92 0.52 12.18 -4.57
C TYR A 92 0.01 10.75 -4.74
N CYS A 93 0.21 9.88 -3.74
CA CYS A 93 -0.16 8.47 -3.83
C CYS A 93 -1.65 8.24 -4.13
N TYR A 94 -2.53 9.18 -3.75
CA TYR A 94 -3.95 9.13 -4.10
C TYR A 94 -4.19 9.03 -5.61
N ALA A 95 -3.37 9.71 -6.43
CA ALA A 95 -3.54 9.75 -7.87
C ALA A 95 -3.42 8.37 -8.53
N TYR A 96 -2.61 7.46 -7.98
CA TYR A 96 -2.53 6.08 -8.47
C TYR A 96 -3.82 5.29 -8.23
N ALA A 97 -4.52 5.54 -7.13
CA ALA A 97 -5.75 4.85 -6.79
C ALA A 97 -6.98 5.43 -7.51
N TYR A 98 -6.88 6.65 -8.02
CA TYR A 98 -7.96 7.28 -8.78
C TYR A 98 -7.98 6.88 -10.26
N ALA A 99 -6.79 6.61 -10.83
CA ALA A 99 -6.60 6.25 -12.24
C ALA A 99 -7.15 4.85 -12.58
#